data_AF-A0AAE4A6U1-F1
#
_entry.id   AF-A0AAE4A6U1-F1
#
_cell.length_a   1.000
_cell.length_b   1.000
_cell.length_c   1.000
_cell.angle_alpha   90.00
_cell.angle_beta   90.00
_cell.angle_gamma   90.00
#
_symmetry.space_group_name_H-M   'P 1'
#
loop_
_entity.id
_entity.type
_entity.pdbx_description
1 polymer ?
#
loop_
_entity_poly.entity_id
_entity_poly.type
_entity_poly.pdbx_seq_one_letter_code
_entity_poly.pdbx_strand_id
1 'polypeptide(L)'
;MSGLFERERELAELDALVADACAGNGRLAVVEAAAGLGKTRLLLAARDRGRAAEMLVLTARATELERDFPFALARQLFEPALASLAAPAREALFEGAAGAARGVVAPSGPG
;
A
#
# COMPACT_ATOMS: atom_id res chain seq x y z
N MET A 1 28.43 15.94 8.13
CA MET A 1 27.97 14.60 8.52
C MET A 1 26.84 14.76 9.55
N SER A 2 25.62 15.09 9.12
CA SER A 2 24.44 15.17 10.01
C SER A 2 23.70 13.84 9.93
N GLY A 3 24.18 12.87 10.70
CA GLY A 3 23.64 11.52 10.79
C GLY A 3 22.19 11.52 11.27
N LEU A 4 21.39 10.65 10.66
CA LEU A 4 19.96 10.48 10.89
C LEU A 4 19.70 9.66 12.18
N PHE A 5 20.34 10.02 13.30
CA PHE A 5 20.26 9.28 14.57
C PHE A 5 18.81 9.12 15.09
N GLU A 6 17.91 10.03 14.72
CA GLU A 6 16.50 9.97 15.11
C GLU A 6 15.65 9.02 14.26
N ARG A 7 16.21 8.35 13.23
CA ARG A 7 15.42 7.50 12.31
C ARG A 7 15.93 6.08 12.15
N GLU A 8 17.12 5.77 12.66
CA GLU A 8 17.68 4.41 12.59
C GLU A 8 16.73 3.38 13.24
N ARG A 9 16.09 3.78 14.34
CA ARG A 9 15.11 2.94 15.03
C ARG A 9 13.88 2.68 14.16
N GLU A 10 13.24 3.71 13.61
CA GLU A 10 12.04 3.56 12.79
C GLU A 10 12.34 2.79 11.51
N LEU A 11 13.51 3.00 10.92
CA LEU A 11 13.94 2.23 9.76
C LEU A 11 14.14 0.74 10.11
N ALA A 12 14.72 0.43 11.27
CA ALA A 12 14.85 -0.95 11.74
C ALA A 12 13.50 -1.59 12.05
N GLU A 13 12.54 -0.83 12.60
CA GLU A 13 11.16 -1.30 12.81
C GLU A 13 10.46 -1.61 11.46
N LEU A 14 10.69 -0.79 10.43
CA LEU A 14 10.21 -1.07 9.07
C LEU A 14 10.87 -2.30 8.45
N ASP A 15 12.18 -2.49 8.66
CA ASP A 15 12.91 -3.67 8.17
C ASP A 15 12.36 -4.95 8.79
N ALA A 16 12.10 -4.94 10.11
CA ALA A 16 11.47 -6.06 10.81
C ALA A 16 10.03 -6.33 10.30
N LEU A 17 9.25 -5.27 10.06
CA LEU A 17 7.89 -5.40 9.53
C LEU A 17 7.86 -6.07 8.16
N VAL A 18 8.78 -5.68 7.27
CA VAL A 18 8.91 -6.27 5.93
C VAL A 18 9.35 -7.73 6.03
N ALA A 19 10.34 -8.03 6.88
CA ALA A 19 10.81 -9.41 7.09
C ALA A 19 9.69 -10.33 7.60
N ASP A 20 8.91 -9.87 8.59
CA ASP A 20 7.75 -10.60 9.12
C ASP A 20 6.70 -10.85 8.04
N ALA A 21 6.37 -9.83 7.25
CA ALA A 21 5.41 -9.96 6.15
C ALA A 21 5.87 -10.97 5.09
N CYS A 22 7.15 -10.95 4.71
CA CYS A 22 7.75 -11.94 3.81
C CYS A 22 7.73 -13.36 4.39
N ALA A 23 7.81 -13.50 5.72
CA ALA A 23 7.66 -14.79 6.40
C ALA A 23 6.19 -15.26 6.55
N GLY A 24 5.23 -14.53 5.96
CA GLY A 24 3.80 -14.85 6.03
C GLY A 24 3.11 -14.33 7.29
N ASN A 25 3.81 -13.55 8.12
CA ASN A 25 3.27 -12.98 9.35
C ASN A 25 2.86 -11.53 9.11
N GLY A 26 1.57 -11.31 8.83
CA GLY A 26 1.02 -9.97 8.65
C GLY A 26 1.25 -9.05 9.86
N ARG A 27 1.52 -7.77 9.59
CA ARG A 27 1.80 -6.74 10.60
C ARG A 27 1.14 -5.41 10.20
N LEU A 28 0.84 -4.59 11.21
CA LEU A 28 0.34 -3.23 11.05
C LEU A 28 1.26 -2.26 11.79
N ALA A 29 1.73 -1.23 11.09
CA ALA A 29 2.43 -0.09 11.69
C ALA A 29 1.61 1.19 11.46
N VAL A 30 1.53 2.01 12.50
CA VAL A 30 0.87 3.33 12.47
C VAL A 30 1.93 4.38 12.69
N VAL A 31 2.04 5.35 11.78
CA VAL A 31 3.04 6.42 11.84
C VAL A 31 2.38 7.72 12.28
N GLU A 32 2.63 8.11 13.53
CA GLU A 32 2.14 9.36 14.11
C GLU A 32 3.26 10.40 14.24
N ALA A 33 3.00 11.63 13.81
CA ALA A 33 3.92 12.76 13.95
C ALA A 33 3.18 14.08 13.67
N ALA A 34 3.73 15.21 14.10
CA ALA A 34 3.22 16.50 13.63
C ALA A 34 3.44 16.68 12.12
N ALA A 35 2.69 17.62 11.52
CA ALA A 35 2.92 18.01 10.13
C ALA A 35 4.37 18.49 9.96
N GLY A 36 5.01 18.09 8.85
CA GLY A 36 6.40 18.47 8.57
C GLY A 36 7.48 17.57 9.20
N LEU A 37 7.14 16.65 10.12
CA LEU A 37 8.12 15.76 10.77
C LEU A 37 8.49 14.52 9.93
N GLY A 38 8.19 14.52 8.63
CA GLY A 38 8.73 13.51 7.71
C GLY A 38 7.96 12.19 7.61
N LYS A 39 6.70 12.10 8.07
CA LYS A 39 5.87 10.87 7.90
C LYS A 39 5.85 10.35 6.46
N THR A 40 5.70 11.26 5.49
CA THR A 40 5.75 10.90 4.07
C THR A 40 7.08 10.26 3.71
N ARG A 41 8.21 10.77 4.20
CA ARG A 41 9.52 10.16 3.94
C ARG A 41 9.62 8.76 4.55
N LEU A 42 9.07 8.56 5.75
CA LEU A 42 9.08 7.25 6.41
C LEU A 42 8.21 6.23 5.64
N LEU A 43 7.03 6.63 5.16
CA LEU A 43 6.19 5.79 4.31
C LEU A 43 6.84 5.46 2.96
N LEU A 44 7.57 6.42 2.36
CA LEU A 44 8.35 6.17 1.14
C LEU A 44 9.48 5.16 1.42
N ALA A 45 10.17 5.28 2.56
CA ALA A 45 11.21 4.33 2.96
C ALA A 45 10.66 2.91 3.18
N ALA A 46 9.46 2.77 3.74
CA ALA A 46 8.76 1.49 3.87
C ALA A 46 8.41 0.89 2.50
N ARG A 47 7.89 1.72 1.58
CA ARG A 47 7.59 1.32 0.21
C ARG A 47 8.83 0.81 -0.53
N ASP A 48 9.94 1.52 -0.41
CA ASP A 48 11.18 1.17 -1.11
C ASP A 48 11.78 -0.13 -0.56
N ARG A 49 11.67 -0.39 0.76
CA ARG A 49 12.04 -1.67 1.38
C ARG A 49 11.18 -2.83 0.90
N GLY A 50 9.87 -2.66 0.87
CA GLY A 50 8.96 -3.71 0.37
C GLY A 50 9.25 -4.06 -1.09
N ARG A 51 9.54 -3.06 -1.94
CA ARG A 51 9.96 -3.29 -3.32
C ARG A 51 11.29 -4.02 -3.43
N ALA A 52 12.27 -3.67 -2.60
CA ALA A 52 13.56 -4.35 -2.55
C ALA A 52 13.44 -5.82 -2.08
N ALA A 53 12.41 -6.12 -1.30
CA ALA A 53 12.03 -7.47 -0.90
C ALA A 53 11.06 -8.16 -1.89
N GLU A 54 10.92 -7.64 -3.10
CA GLU A 54 10.06 -8.17 -4.19
C GLU A 54 8.56 -8.28 -3.82
N MET A 55 8.11 -7.54 -2.81
CA MET A 55 6.70 -7.50 -2.45
C MET A 55 5.89 -6.72 -3.49
N LEU A 56 4.63 -7.13 -3.71
CA LEU A 56 3.64 -6.25 -4.33
C LEU A 56 3.33 -5.10 -3.36
N VAL A 57 3.75 -3.89 -3.71
CA VAL A 57 3.51 -2.69 -2.89
C VAL A 57 2.40 -1.85 -3.51
N LEU A 58 1.27 -1.76 -2.81
CA LEU A 58 0.13 -0.90 -3.16
C LEU A 58 0.14 0.35 -2.28
N THR A 59 -0.19 1.50 -2.85
CA THR A 59 -0.20 2.78 -2.12
C THR A 59 -1.45 3.58 -2.43
N ALA A 60 -2.03 4.20 -1.41
CA ALA A 60 -3.10 5.17 -1.54
C ALA A 60 -2.78 6.40 -0.68
N ARG A 61 -3.40 7.52 -0.99
CA ARG A 61 -3.25 8.76 -0.24
C ARG A 61 -4.62 9.27 0.14
N ALA A 62 -4.88 9.33 1.44
CA ALA A 62 -6.06 9.94 1.98
C ALA A 62 -5.99 11.48 1.92
N THR A 63 -7.08 12.11 1.50
CA THR A 63 -7.31 13.55 1.64
C THR A 63 -8.61 13.82 2.38
N GLU A 64 -8.77 15.01 2.99
CA GLU A 64 -9.98 15.35 3.76
C GLU A 64 -11.27 15.34 2.92
N LEU A 65 -11.13 15.48 1.59
CA LEU A 65 -12.21 15.50 0.59
C LEU A 65 -12.69 14.10 0.18
N GLU A 66 -11.99 13.03 0.56
CA GLU A 66 -12.33 11.66 0.13
C GLU A 66 -13.44 11.02 0.98
N ARG A 67 -13.95 11.72 2.01
CA ARG A 67 -15.10 11.25 2.80
C ARG A 67 -16.38 11.13 1.96
N ASP A 68 -16.47 11.89 0.88
CA ASP A 68 -17.64 11.91 0.01
C ASP A 68 -17.57 10.87 -1.12
N PHE A 69 -16.47 10.10 -1.21
CA PHE A 69 -16.27 9.10 -2.26
C PHE A 69 -16.07 7.71 -1.65
N PRO A 70 -17.15 6.90 -1.55
CA PRO A 70 -17.08 5.56 -0.99
C PRO A 70 -15.97 4.73 -1.65
N PHE A 71 -15.15 4.08 -0.81
CA PHE A 71 -14.08 3.20 -1.25
C PHE A 71 -12.98 3.85 -2.11
N ALA A 72 -12.82 5.19 -2.08
CA ALA A 72 -11.75 5.90 -2.82
C ALA A 72 -10.37 5.26 -2.65
N LEU A 73 -9.99 4.94 -1.41
CA LEU A 73 -8.70 4.34 -1.11
C LEU A 73 -8.56 2.91 -1.63
N ALA A 74 -9.64 2.11 -1.55
CA ALA A 74 -9.62 0.76 -2.12
C ALA A 74 -9.42 0.81 -3.64
N ARG A 75 -10.07 1.77 -4.31
CA ARG A 75 -9.89 2.02 -5.74
C ARG A 75 -8.45 2.43 -6.07
N GLN A 76 -7.90 3.40 -5.34
CA GLN A 76 -6.51 3.83 -5.49
C GLN A 76 -5.50 2.68 -5.29
N LEU A 77 -5.77 1.77 -4.35
CA LEU A 77 -4.91 0.61 -4.09
C LEU A 77 -4.98 -0.44 -5.20
N PHE A 78 -6.19 -0.85 -5.57
CA PHE A 78 -6.40 -2.07 -6.34
C PHE A 78 -6.58 -1.84 -7.85
N GLU A 79 -7.18 -0.74 -8.29
CA GLU A 79 -7.43 -0.51 -9.73
C GLU A 79 -6.16 -0.54 -10.57
N PRO A 80 -5.05 0.15 -10.20
CA PRO A 80 -3.83 0.13 -11.02
C PRO A 80 -3.19 -1.26 -11.08
N ALA A 81 -3.25 -2.00 -9.95
CA ALA A 81 -2.70 -3.34 -9.87
C ALA A 81 -3.53 -4.35 -10.68
N LEU A 82 -4.85 -4.20 -10.71
CA LEU A 82 -5.73 -5.06 -11.51
C LEU A 82 -5.65 -4.71 -13.00
N ALA A 83 -5.51 -3.43 -13.34
CA ALA A 83 -5.37 -2.96 -14.72
C ALA A 83 -4.11 -3.51 -15.41
N SER A 84 -3.02 -3.73 -14.66
CA SER A 84 -1.77 -4.26 -15.21
C SER A 84 -1.79 -5.77 -15.48
N LEU A 85 -2.77 -6.50 -14.94
CA LEU A 85 -2.92 -7.94 -15.16
C LEU A 85 -3.65 -8.23 -16.49
N ALA A 86 -3.27 -9.32 -17.15
CA ALA A 86 -4.05 -9.87 -18.25
C ALA A 86 -5.44 -10.31 -17.77
N ALA A 87 -6.43 -10.25 -18.67
CA ALA A 87 -7.82 -10.54 -18.33
C ALA A 87 -8.01 -11.88 -17.58
N PRO A 88 -7.44 -13.03 -18.01
CA PRO A 88 -7.65 -14.29 -17.29
C PRO A 88 -7.16 -14.26 -15.83
N ALA A 89 -5.98 -13.68 -15.58
CA ALA A 89 -5.43 -13.56 -14.23
C ALA A 89 -6.25 -12.59 -13.36
N ARG A 90 -6.75 -11.51 -13.96
CA ARG A 90 -7.62 -10.53 -13.29
C ARG A 90 -8.97 -11.14 -12.91
N GLU A 91 -9.57 -11.90 -13.81
CA GLU A 91 -10.86 -12.56 -13.59
C GLU A 91 -10.78 -13.58 -12.45
N ALA A 92 -9.69 -14.37 -12.40
CA ALA A 92 -9.44 -15.32 -11.31
C ALA A 92 -9.39 -14.67 -9.92
N LEU A 93 -8.88 -13.44 -9.81
CA LEU A 93 -8.83 -12.71 -8.53
C LEU A 93 -10.21 -12.30 -7.99
N PHE A 94 -11.24 -12.31 -8.83
CA PHE A 94 -12.61 -11.99 -8.43
C PHE A 94 -13.48 -13.24 -8.19
N GLU A 95 -12.90 -14.43 -8.19
CA GLU A 95 -13.62 -15.65 -7.82
C GLU A 95 -13.90 -15.70 -6.30
N GLY A 96 -14.92 -16.46 -5.92
CA GLY A 96 -15.32 -16.63 -4.52
C GLY A 96 -15.72 -15.33 -3.83
N ALA A 97 -15.22 -15.12 -2.61
CA ALA A 97 -15.59 -13.98 -1.78
C ALA A 97 -15.18 -12.62 -2.38
N ALA A 98 -14.13 -12.59 -3.22
CA ALA A 98 -13.65 -11.36 -3.85
C ALA A 98 -14.61 -10.82 -4.92
N GLY A 99 -15.56 -11.62 -5.41
CA GLY A 99 -16.52 -11.20 -6.43
C GLY A 99 -17.34 -9.96 -6.04
N ALA A 100 -17.65 -9.80 -4.75
CA ALA A 100 -18.37 -8.63 -4.23
C ALA A 100 -17.59 -7.31 -4.41
N ALA A 101 -16.26 -7.36 -4.47
CA ALA A 101 -15.43 -6.17 -4.63
C ALA A 101 -15.32 -5.70 -6.09
N ARG A 102 -15.77 -6.50 -7.07
CA ARG A 102 -15.62 -6.18 -8.50
C ARG A 102 -16.21 -4.82 -8.87
N GLY A 103 -17.43 -4.51 -8.43
CA GLY A 103 -18.08 -3.23 -8.72
C GLY A 103 -17.37 -2.02 -8.10
N VAL A 104 -16.45 -2.25 -7.16
CA VAL A 104 -15.70 -1.21 -6.47
C VAL A 104 -14.34 -1.00 -7.13
N VAL A 105 -13.57 -2.06 -7.39
CA VAL A 105 -12.13 -1.96 -7.74
C VAL A 105 -11.77 -2.50 -9.12
N ALA A 106 -12.72 -3.07 -9.88
CA ALA A 106 -12.41 -3.47 -11.25
C ALA A 106 -12.04 -2.24 -12.08
N PRO A 107 -10.98 -2.31 -12.90
CA PRO A 107 -10.63 -1.21 -13.78
C PRO A 107 -11.79 -0.95 -14.72
N SER A 108 -12.25 0.30 -14.76
CA SER A 108 -13.19 0.76 -15.78
C SER A 108 -12.62 0.41 -17.16
N GLY A 109 -13.42 -0.18 -18.05
CA GLY A 109 -12.99 -0.48 -19.42
C GLY A 109 -12.44 0.78 -20.13
N PRO A 110 -11.69 0.64 -21.24
CA PRO A 110 -11.17 1.79 -21.95
C PRO A 110 -12.34 2.69 -22.37
N GLY A 111 -12.27 3.97 -21.99
CA GLY A 111 -12.97 5.05 -22.69
C GLY A 111 -12.27 5.38 -23.99
#